data_AF-V9M673-F1
#
_entry.id   AF-V9M673-F1
#
_cell.length_a   1.000
_cell.length_b   1.000
_cell.length_c   1.000
_cell.angle_alpha   90.00
_cell.angle_beta   90.00
_cell.angle_gamma   90.00
#
_symmetry.space_group_name_H-M   'P 1'
#
loop_
_entity.id
_entity.type
_entity.pdbx_description
1 polymer ?
#
loop_
_entity_poly.entity_id
_entity_poly.type
_entity_poly.pdbx_seq_one_letter_code
_entity_poly.pdbx_strand_id
1 'polypeptide(L)' 'MFEDLTQQIKERKLSRDQKIEEIASSDLDSVVNFRVNDALKREFSLICKRNQSSASSELKRYMLQVVKRGSI' A
#
# COMPACT_ATOMS: atom_id res chain seq x y z
N MET A 1 -21.08 -27.70 8.53
CA MET A 1 -20.64 -26.73 9.57
C MET A 1 -19.23 -26.19 9.27
N PHE A 2 -18.22 -27.03 9.02
CA PHE A 2 -16.86 -26.56 8.66
C PHE A 2 -16.76 -25.95 7.24
N GLU A 3 -17.52 -26.47 6.28
CA GLU A 3 -17.52 -25.98 4.89
C GLU A 3 -18.09 -24.56 4.79
N ASP A 4 -19.19 -24.29 5.49
CA ASP A 4 -19.81 -22.96 5.58
C ASP A 4 -18.85 -21.92 6.18
N LEU A 5 -18.13 -22.28 7.26
CA LEU A 5 -17.11 -21.40 7.83
C LEU A 5 -15.97 -21.12 6.84
N THR A 6 -15.53 -22.15 6.10
CA THR A 6 -14.48 -22.01 5.09
C THR A 6 -14.92 -21.12 3.93
N GLN A 7 -16.20 -21.23 3.54
CA GLN A 7 -16.82 -20.41 2.50
C GLN A 7 -16.92 -18.95 2.93
N GLN A 8 -17.41 -18.68 4.15
CA GLN A 8 -17.46 -17.33 4.72
C GLN A 8 -16.07 -16.68 4.81
N ILE A 9 -15.03 -17.45 5.17
CA ILE A 9 -13.65 -16.93 5.20
C ILE A 9 -13.17 -16.56 3.79
N LYS A 10 -13.48 -17.38 2.77
CA LYS A 10 -13.15 -17.07 1.38
C LYS A 10 -13.85 -15.81 0.89
N GLU A 11 -15.15 -15.68 1.16
CA GLU A 11 -15.95 -14.52 0.75
C GLU A 11 -15.44 -13.21 1.39
N ARG A 12 -15.10 -13.25 2.68
CA ARG A 12 -14.51 -12.09 3.37
C ARG A 12 -13.14 -11.70 2.79
N LYS A 13 -12.30 -12.68 2.47
CA LYS A 13 -11.01 -12.42 1.82
C LYS A 13 -11.20 -11.80 0.43
N LEU A 14 -12.09 -12.36 -0.38
CA LEU A 14 -12.38 -11.85 -1.72
C LEU A 14 -12.91 -10.41 -1.66
N SER A 15 -13.88 -10.14 -0.79
CA SER A 15 -14.44 -8.79 -0.61
C SER A 15 -13.38 -7.78 -0.15
N ARG A 16 -12.48 -8.19 0.75
CA ARG A 16 -11.36 -7.35 1.18
C ARG A 16 -10.41 -7.04 0.03
N ASP A 17 -10.02 -8.06 -0.73
CA ASP A 17 -9.06 -7.90 -1.81
C ASP A 17 -9.63 -7.01 -2.93
N GLN A 18 -10.93 -7.15 -3.23
CA GLN A 18 -11.67 -6.26 -4.15
C GLN A 18 -11.63 -4.78 -3.69
N LYS A 19 -11.89 -4.52 -2.40
CA LYS A 19 -11.81 -3.15 -1.85
C LYS A 19 -10.40 -2.57 -1.94
N ILE A 20 -9.36 -3.40 -1.76
CA ILE A 20 -7.98 -2.97 -1.87
C ILE A 20 -7.63 -2.61 -3.33
N GLU A 21 -8.12 -3.37 -4.30
CA GLU A 21 -7.93 -3.03 -5.72
C GLU A 21 -8.64 -1.73 -6.11
N GLU A 22 -9.87 -1.53 -5.63
CA GLU A 22 -10.61 -0.29 -5.83
C GLU A 22 -9.83 0.92 -5.31
N ILE A 23 -9.32 0.85 -4.07
CA ILE A 23 -8.46 1.88 -3.46
C ILE A 23 -7.13 2.08 -4.23
N ALA A 24 -6.57 1.02 -4.80
CA ALA A 24 -5.33 1.12 -5.57
C ALA A 24 -5.56 1.88 -6.90
N SER A 25 -6.73 1.70 -7.49
CA SER A 25 -7.14 2.34 -8.75
C SER A 25 -7.74 3.72 -8.60
N SER A 26 -8.15 4.11 -7.40
CA SER A 26 -8.71 5.44 -7.14
C SER A 26 -7.63 6.52 -7.07
N ASP A 27 -8.00 7.73 -7.51
CA ASP A 27 -7.24 8.92 -7.19
C ASP A 27 -7.40 9.21 -5.69
N LEU A 28 -6.29 9.06 -4.97
CA LEU A 28 -6.23 9.34 -3.54
C LEU A 28 -5.88 10.82 -3.38
N ASP A 29 -6.90 11.64 -3.15
CA ASP A 29 -6.75 13.09 -2.95
C ASP A 29 -6.16 13.47 -1.58
N SER A 30 -5.88 12.48 -0.73
CA SER A 30 -5.35 12.72 0.61
C SER A 30 -3.84 12.91 0.61
N VAL A 31 -3.37 13.96 1.28
CA VAL A 31 -1.93 14.26 1.45
C VAL A 31 -1.43 13.73 2.79
N VAL A 32 -0.36 12.93 2.77
CA VAL A 32 0.32 12.46 3.98
C VAL A 32 1.67 13.15 4.11
N ASN A 33 1.89 13.83 5.24
CA ASN A 33 3.13 14.55 5.52
C ASN A 33 4.02 13.74 6.47
N PHE A 34 5.23 13.37 6.02
CA PHE A 34 6.23 12.67 6.83
C PHE A 34 7.29 13.63 7.33
N ARG A 35 7.47 13.68 8.65
CA ARG A 35 8.62 14.36 9.25
C ARG A 35 9.78 13.38 9.32
N VAL A 36 10.83 13.68 8.56
CA VAL A 36 12.06 12.87 8.47
C VAL A 36 13.26 13.80 8.59
N ASN A 37 14.44 13.26 8.92
CA ASN A 37 15.65 14.06 8.90
C ASN A 37 16.13 14.30 7.45
N ASP A 38 16.93 15.35 7.27
CA ASP A 38 17.36 15.78 5.93
C ASP A 38 18.25 14.76 5.23
N ALA A 39 19.08 14.04 5.98
CA ALA A 39 19.93 13.00 5.40
C ALA A 39 19.09 11.87 4.79
N LEU A 40 18.09 11.36 5.51
CA LEU A 40 17.19 10.32 5.00
C LEU A 40 16.42 10.82 3.77
N LYS A 41 15.87 12.04 3.84
CA LYS A 41 15.15 12.64 2.71
C LYS A 41 16.04 12.69 1.47
N ARG A 42 17.30 13.11 1.61
CA ARG A 42 18.26 13.22 0.51
C ARG A 42 18.59 11.85 -0.10
N GLU A 43 19.00 10.88 0.72
CA GLU A 43 19.37 9.55 0.24
C GLU A 43 18.18 8.84 -0.41
N PHE A 44 17.00 8.91 0.21
CA PHE A 44 15.78 8.33 -0.37
C PHE A 44 15.43 8.96 -1.72
N SER A 45 15.60 10.29 -1.85
CA SER A 45 15.36 10.99 -3.11
C SER A 45 16.34 10.57 -4.22
N LEU A 46 17.60 10.31 -3.88
CA LEU A 46 18.60 9.81 -4.83
C LEU A 46 18.24 8.40 -5.34
N ILE A 47 17.82 7.52 -4.44
CA ILE A 47 17.36 6.16 -4.79
C ILE A 47 16.14 6.23 -5.71
N CYS A 48 15.15 7.05 -5.36
CA CYS A 48 13.94 7.22 -6.19
C CYS A 48 14.29 7.68 -7.60
N LYS A 49 15.17 8.69 -7.73
CA LYS A 49 15.65 9.20 -9.04
C LYS A 49 16.36 8.12 -9.86
N ARG A 50 17.24 7.34 -9.22
CA ARG A 50 17.94 6.22 -9.88
C ARG A 50 16.97 5.19 -10.44
N ASN A 51 15.85 4.97 -9.75
CA ASN A 51 14.79 4.04 -10.15
C ASN A 51 13.73 4.67 -11.06
N GLN A 52 13.94 5.91 -11.54
CA GLN A 52 12.95 6.66 -12.34
C GLN A 52 11.56 6.74 -11.68
N SER A 53 11.56 6.92 -10.36
CA SER A 53 10.38 6.94 -9.50
C SER A 53 10.35 8.20 -8.66
N SER A 54 9.19 8.52 -8.08
CA SER A 54 9.07 9.58 -7.08
C SER A 54 8.95 8.97 -5.68
N ALA A 55 9.33 9.75 -4.65
CA ALA A 55 9.14 9.38 -3.26
C ALA A 55 7.66 8.99 -2.98
N SER A 56 6.72 9.76 -3.53
CA SER A 56 5.28 9.48 -3.40
C SER A 56 4.89 8.15 -4.04
N SER A 57 5.41 7.85 -5.24
CA SER A 57 5.14 6.61 -5.96
C SER A 57 5.61 5.39 -5.17
N GLU A 58 6.84 5.45 -4.63
CA GLU A 58 7.44 4.35 -3.86
C GLU A 58 6.75 4.18 -2.51
N LEU A 59 6.43 5.27 -1.81
CA LEU A 59 5.66 5.22 -0.56
C LEU A 59 4.26 4.66 -0.79
N LYS A 60 3.54 5.09 -1.83
CA LYS A 60 2.21 4.54 -2.19
C LYS A 60 2.31 3.04 -2.48
N ARG A 61 3.32 2.61 -3.25
CA ARG A 61 3.56 1.19 -3.55
C ARG A 61 3.81 0.38 -2.27
N TYR A 62 4.68 0.87 -1.39
CA TYR A 62 4.99 0.22 -0.13
C TYR A 62 3.77 0.12 0.78
N MET A 63 3.03 1.22 0.97
CA MET A 63 1.81 1.24 1.78
C MET A 63 0.76 0.26 1.26
N LEU A 64 0.55 0.23 -0.06
CA LEU A 64 -0.37 -0.72 -0.69
C LEU A 64 0.07 -2.17 -0.44
N GLN A 65 1.36 -2.45 -0.52
CA GLN A 65 1.91 -3.78 -0.23
C GLN A 65 1.68 -4.18 1.24
N VAL A 66 1.89 -3.27 2.18
CA VAL A 66 1.63 -3.49 3.61
C VAL A 66 0.14 -3.78 3.85
N VAL A 67 -0.77 -3.01 3.24
CA VAL A 67 -2.22 -3.23 3.34
C VAL A 67 -2.62 -4.60 2.77
N LYS A 68 -2.08 -4.98 1.60
CA LYS A 68 -2.31 -6.30 0.99
C LYS A 68 -1.83 -7.46 1.88
N ARG A 69 -0.65 -7.30 2.49
CA ARG A 69 -0.05 -8.32 3.36
C ARG A 69 -0.74 -8.40 4.72
N GLY A 70 -1.28 -7.29 5.22
CA GLY A 70 -1.84 -7.17 6.57
C GLY A 70 -0.78 -7.07 7.67
N SER A 71 0.48 -6.79 7.30
CA SER A 71 1.60 -6.63 8.22
C SER A 71 2.70 -5.78 7.60
N ILE A 72 3.46 -5.07 8.45
CA ILE A 72 4.67 -4.32 8.08
C ILE A 72 5.82 -5.31 7.81
#